data_AF-A0A6N7XBN5-F1
#
_entry.id   AF-A0A6N7XBN5-F1
#
_cell.length_a   1.000
_cell.length_b   1.000
_cell.length_c   1.000
_cell.angle_alpha   90.00
_cell.angle_beta   90.00
_cell.angle_gamma   90.00
#
_symmetry.space_group_name_H-M   'P 1'
#
loop_
_entity.id
_entity.type
_entity.pdbx_description
1 polymer ?
#
loop_
_entity_poly.entity_id
_entity_poly.type
_entity_poly.pdbx_seq_one_letter_code
_entity_poly.pdbx_strand_id
1 'polypeptide(L)'
;MKDVLVGSVGTNVLSVHAAGESRTVDVVLSENGVEVWEETFGPTTMSVHGTPSHINRVVLGTSAAQEAMSLLGNRDGAPAEVLGEFFKTGEKTTLDLMDWLDWSAIPYEAVSSVDGFFL
;
A
#
# COMPACT_ATOMS: atom_id res chain seq x y z
N MET A 1 10.21 14.23 7.47
CA MET A 1 9.42 15.01 6.49
C MET A 1 8.03 14.39 6.55
N LYS A 2 7.05 15.09 7.12
CA LYS A 2 5.76 14.53 7.58
C LYS A 2 4.61 15.29 6.92
N ASP A 3 4.81 15.70 5.67
CA ASP A 3 4.00 16.73 5.01
C ASP A 3 3.18 16.23 3.82
N VAL A 4 3.15 14.92 3.54
CA VAL A 4 2.49 14.41 2.31
C VAL A 4 1.03 13.99 2.52
N LEU A 5 0.52 13.93 3.75
CA LEU A 5 -0.81 13.37 4.04
C LEU A 5 -1.82 14.39 4.59
N VAL A 6 -1.74 15.67 4.19
CA VAL A 6 -2.63 16.72 4.71
C VAL A 6 -3.98 16.80 3.96
N GLY A 7 -4.21 15.97 2.93
CA GLY A 7 -5.45 15.96 2.14
C GLY A 7 -6.06 14.58 1.87
N SER A 8 -5.45 13.52 2.36
CA SER A 8 -5.72 12.15 1.94
C SER A 8 -6.55 11.39 2.97
N VAL A 9 -7.71 10.85 2.56
CA VAL A 9 -8.47 9.90 3.37
C VAL A 9 -7.80 8.53 3.19
N GLY A 10 -6.95 8.16 4.13
CA GLY A 10 -6.27 6.87 4.17
C GLY A 10 -6.91 5.93 5.18
N THR A 11 -7.13 4.69 4.78
CA THR A 11 -7.49 3.63 5.73
C THR A 11 -6.20 2.89 6.08
N ASN A 12 -5.85 2.84 7.37
CA ASN A 12 -4.87 1.89 7.87
C ASN A 12 -5.50 0.50 7.79
N VAL A 13 -5.00 -0.36 6.90
CA VAL A 13 -5.67 -1.63 6.63
C VAL A 13 -5.06 -2.79 7.41
N LEU A 14 -3.79 -2.67 7.78
CA LEU A 14 -3.08 -3.79 8.40
C LEU A 14 -1.88 -3.33 9.25
N SER A 15 -1.75 -3.92 10.45
CA SER A 15 -0.53 -3.93 11.26
C SER A 15 -0.19 -5.36 11.66
N VAL A 16 0.81 -5.98 11.04
CA VAL A 16 1.26 -7.34 11.39
C VAL A 16 2.59 -7.27 12.11
N HIS A 17 2.69 -7.98 13.24
CA HIS A 17 3.94 -8.19 13.98
C HIS A 17 4.36 -9.66 13.86
N ALA A 18 5.39 -9.93 13.06
CA ALA A 18 5.92 -11.29 12.88
C ALA A 18 7.46 -11.26 12.98
N ALA A 19 8.04 -12.18 13.75
CA ALA A 19 9.50 -12.33 13.90
C ALA A 19 10.27 -11.03 14.28
N GLY A 20 9.62 -10.08 14.95
CA GLY A 20 10.20 -8.78 15.33
C GLY A 20 10.00 -7.67 14.30
N GLU A 21 9.52 -7.99 13.10
CA GLU A 21 9.19 -7.02 12.07
C GLU A 21 7.77 -6.51 12.24
N SER A 22 7.57 -5.23 11.98
CA SER A 22 6.24 -4.60 11.89
C SER A 22 6.01 -4.19 10.45
N ARG A 23 4.82 -4.48 9.92
CA ARG A 23 4.40 -4.00 8.60
C ARG A 23 3.12 -3.20 8.72
N THR A 24 3.10 -2.03 8.09
CA THR A 24 1.90 -1.19 7.93
C THR A 24 1.55 -1.08 6.46
N VAL A 25 0.27 -1.28 6.12
CA VAL A 25 -0.25 -1.01 4.78
C VAL A 25 -1.32 0.06 4.84
N ASP A 26 -1.07 1.16 4.16
CA ASP A 26 -1.99 2.28 3.98
C ASP A 26 -2.51 2.29 2.54
N VAL A 27 -3.83 2.33 2.39
CA VAL A 27 -4.48 2.52 1.10
C VAL A 27 -5.13 3.90 1.09
N VAL A 28 -4.70 4.73 0.15
CA VAL A 28 -5.00 6.15 0.11
C VAL A 28 -5.60 6.51 -1.24
N LEU A 29 -6.72 7.23 -1.22
CA LEU A 29 -7.23 7.89 -2.42
C LEU A 29 -6.57 9.27 -2.57
N SER A 30 -5.95 9.53 -3.72
CA SER A 30 -5.31 10.79 -4.07
C SER A 30 -5.81 11.32 -5.42
N GLU A 31 -5.30 12.47 -5.84
CA GLU A 31 -5.57 13.04 -7.17
C GLU A 31 -5.04 12.15 -8.33
N ASN A 32 -4.05 11.29 -8.05
CA ASN A 32 -3.46 10.39 -9.02
C ASN A 32 -4.18 9.03 -9.10
N GLY A 33 -5.22 8.82 -8.28
CA GLY A 33 -5.96 7.56 -8.17
C GLY A 33 -5.78 6.92 -6.81
N VAL A 34 -5.51 5.61 -6.76
CA VAL A 34 -5.29 4.88 -5.50
C VAL A 34 -3.82 4.63 -5.30
N GLU A 35 -3.33 4.98 -4.12
CA GLU A 35 -1.96 4.71 -3.69
C GLU A 35 -1.95 3.70 -2.56
N VAL A 36 -1.16 2.66 -2.72
CA VAL A 36 -0.91 1.65 -1.69
C VAL A 36 0.52 1.82 -1.21
N TRP A 37 0.66 2.08 0.08
CA TRP A 37 1.93 2.26 0.76
C TRP A 37 2.12 1.11 1.72
N GLU A 38 3.22 0.39 1.59
CA GLU A 38 3.63 -0.62 2.55
C GLU A 38 4.94 -0.19 3.19
N GLU A 39 4.92 0.01 4.50
CA GLU A 39 6.09 0.31 5.32
C GLU A 39 6.46 -0.93 6.13
N THR A 40 7.70 -1.39 6.00
CA THR A 40 8.24 -2.47 6.82
C THR A 40 9.28 -1.92 7.79
N PHE A 41 9.20 -2.34 9.05
CA PHE A 41 10.13 -2.03 10.12
C PHE A 41 10.81 -3.32 10.56
N GLY A 42 12.14 -3.36 10.56
CA GLY A 42 12.93 -4.52 10.96
C GLY A 42 12.86 -4.84 12.47
N PRO A 43 13.48 -5.96 12.92
CA PRO A 43 13.53 -6.35 14.32
C PRO A 43 14.10 -5.23 15.21
N THR A 44 13.46 -5.04 16.36
CA THR A 44 13.67 -3.97 17.35
C THR A 44 15.08 -3.97 17.96
N THR A 45 16.10 -3.58 17.20
CA THR A 45 17.46 -3.33 17.71
C THR A 45 18.07 -2.06 17.13
N MET A 46 17.30 -0.98 17.08
CA MET A 46 17.71 0.39 17.45
C MET A 46 16.63 1.33 16.97
N SER A 47 15.75 1.69 17.90
CA SER A 47 14.73 2.71 17.74
C SER A 47 15.38 4.05 17.40
N VAL A 48 15.54 4.35 16.12
CA VAL A 48 15.08 5.66 15.65
C VAL A 48 13.58 5.48 15.47
N HIS A 49 12.82 5.80 16.52
CA HIS A 49 11.37 5.88 16.41
C HIS A 49 11.03 6.81 15.24
N GLY A 50 10.65 6.24 14.09
CA GLY A 50 10.07 7.01 12.97
C GLY A 50 10.62 6.78 11.57
N THR A 51 11.54 5.84 11.30
CA THR A 51 11.99 5.56 9.92
C THR A 51 11.73 4.09 9.55
N PRO A 52 10.88 3.81 8.55
CA PRO A 52 10.70 2.45 8.03
C PRO A 52 12.02 1.97 7.40
N SER A 53 12.31 0.67 7.47
CA SER A 53 13.47 0.11 6.78
C SER A 53 13.18 -0.03 5.28
N HIS A 54 11.95 -0.37 4.91
CA HIS A 54 11.56 -0.47 3.51
C HIS A 54 10.22 0.22 3.29
N ILE A 55 10.09 0.91 2.16
CA ILE A 55 8.80 1.41 1.70
C ILE A 55 8.56 0.96 0.26
N ASN A 56 7.41 0.34 0.03
CA ASN A 56 6.87 0.09 -1.31
C ASN A 56 5.67 1.02 -1.52
N ARG A 57 5.64 1.70 -2.65
CA ARG A 57 4.50 2.50 -3.10
C ARG A 57 4.04 1.97 -4.45
N VAL A 58 2.74 1.66 -4.55
CA VAL A 58 2.06 1.31 -5.79
C VAL A 58 1.01 2.37 -6.07
N VAL A 59 1.01 2.93 -7.27
CA VAL A 59 0.02 3.92 -7.73
C VAL A 59 -0.79 3.34 -8.87
N LEU A 60 -2.11 3.30 -8.65
CA LEU A 60 -3.11 2.91 -9.63
C LEU A 60 -3.83 4.17 -10.09
N GLY A 61 -3.66 4.52 -11.37
CA GLY A 61 -4.48 5.56 -11.99
C GLY A 61 -5.97 5.26 -11.87
N THR A 62 -6.83 6.28 -11.89
CA THR A 62 -8.28 6.13 -11.65
C THR A 62 -8.94 5.03 -12.50
N SER A 63 -8.59 4.91 -13.78
CA SER A 63 -9.11 3.86 -14.66
C SER A 63 -8.62 2.47 -14.26
N ALA A 64 -7.35 2.34 -13.93
CA ALA A 64 -6.73 1.08 -13.47
C ALA A 64 -7.33 0.64 -12.12
N ALA A 65 -7.57 1.58 -11.20
CA ALA A 65 -8.24 1.30 -9.93
C ALA A 65 -9.69 0.80 -10.12
N GLN A 66 -10.45 1.41 -11.03
CA GLN A 66 -11.81 0.96 -11.37
C GLN A 66 -11.81 -0.43 -12.01
N GLU A 67 -10.85 -0.72 -12.89
CA GLU A 67 -10.67 -2.04 -13.49
C GLU A 67 -10.34 -3.09 -12.43
N ALA A 68 -9.39 -2.79 -11.54
CA ALA A 68 -9.01 -3.64 -10.42
C ALA A 68 -10.21 -3.97 -9.52
N MET A 69 -11.01 -2.95 -9.15
CA MET A 69 -12.23 -3.15 -8.37
C MET A 69 -13.24 -4.07 -9.05
N SER A 70 -13.41 -3.92 -10.37
CA SER A 70 -14.33 -4.78 -11.12
C SER A 70 -13.87 -6.24 -11.09
N LEU A 71 -12.56 -6.52 -11.11
CA LEU A 71 -12.03 -7.88 -11.03
C LEU A 71 -12.10 -8.46 -9.61
N LEU A 72 -12.00 -7.61 -8.59
CA LEU A 72 -12.22 -7.99 -7.18
C LEU A 72 -13.71 -8.22 -6.85
N GLY A 73 -14.61 -8.06 -7.84
CA GLY A 73 -16.03 -8.36 -7.70
C GLY A 73 -16.83 -7.29 -6.94
N ASN A 74 -16.26 -6.11 -6.71
CA ASN A 74 -16.86 -5.07 -5.87
C ASN A 74 -16.86 -3.71 -6.58
N ARG A 75 -17.98 -3.35 -7.19
CA ARG A 75 -18.11 -2.15 -8.05
C ARG A 75 -18.65 -0.91 -7.36
N ASP A 76 -19.25 -1.07 -6.17
CA ASP A 76 -20.01 -0.01 -5.51
C ASP A 76 -19.29 0.61 -4.29
N GLY A 77 -18.15 0.04 -3.87
CA GLY A 77 -17.35 0.55 -2.76
C GLY A 77 -16.37 1.66 -3.17
N ALA A 78 -15.79 2.37 -2.20
CA ALA A 78 -14.70 3.29 -2.51
C ALA A 78 -13.44 2.48 -2.94
N PRO A 79 -12.70 2.88 -3.98
CA PRO A 79 -11.53 2.14 -4.47
C PRO A 79 -10.52 1.79 -3.38
N ALA A 80 -10.26 2.72 -2.45
CA ALA A 80 -9.35 2.52 -1.33
C ALA A 80 -9.86 1.46 -0.32
N GLU A 81 -11.18 1.37 -0.10
CA GLU A 81 -11.77 0.37 0.79
C GLU A 81 -11.70 -1.03 0.14
N VAL A 82 -12.05 -1.13 -1.14
CA VAL A 82 -12.03 -2.41 -1.87
C VAL A 82 -10.61 -2.96 -1.97
N LEU A 83 -9.63 -2.13 -2.32
CA LEU A 83 -8.23 -2.52 -2.33
C LEU A 83 -7.69 -2.76 -0.92
N GLY A 84 -8.21 -2.08 0.08
CA GLY A 84 -7.89 -2.37 1.48
C GLY A 84 -8.26 -3.81 1.87
N GLU A 85 -9.43 -4.30 1.49
CA GLU A 85 -9.83 -5.68 1.81
C GLU A 85 -8.84 -6.74 1.29
N PHE A 86 -8.09 -6.46 0.21
CA PHE A 86 -7.00 -7.33 -0.28
C PHE A 86 -5.92 -7.59 0.77
N PHE A 87 -5.62 -6.61 1.63
CA PHE A 87 -4.55 -6.67 2.64
C PHE A 87 -5.03 -7.06 4.03
N LYS A 88 -6.34 -7.00 4.29
CA LYS A 88 -6.93 -7.04 5.63
C LYS A 88 -6.66 -8.33 6.42
N THR A 89 -6.40 -9.46 5.75
CA THR A 89 -6.06 -10.73 6.42
C THR A 89 -4.62 -10.79 6.91
N GLY A 90 -3.76 -9.87 6.47
CA GLY A 90 -2.34 -9.86 6.83
C GLY A 90 -1.46 -10.81 6.02
N GLU A 91 -2.06 -11.61 5.14
CA GLU A 91 -1.36 -12.61 4.33
C GLU A 91 -0.79 -12.03 3.03
N LYS A 92 -1.27 -10.86 2.61
CA LYS A 92 -0.94 -10.22 1.33
C LYS A 92 -0.09 -8.98 1.53
N THR A 93 0.87 -8.80 0.63
CA THR A 93 1.85 -7.72 0.57
C THR A 93 1.62 -6.85 -0.66
N THR A 94 2.28 -5.69 -0.72
CA THR A 94 2.31 -4.88 -1.95
C THR A 94 2.93 -5.63 -3.13
N LEU A 95 3.86 -6.57 -2.89
CA LEU A 95 4.37 -7.44 -3.95
C LEU A 95 3.30 -8.39 -4.46
N ASP A 96 2.47 -8.97 -3.57
CA ASP A 96 1.32 -9.79 -4.00
C ASP A 96 0.32 -8.96 -4.82
N LEU A 97 0.14 -7.68 -4.48
CA LEU A 97 -0.69 -6.77 -5.28
C LEU A 97 -0.07 -6.55 -6.66
N MET A 98 1.23 -6.29 -6.75
CA MET A 98 1.94 -6.11 -8.03
C MET A 98 1.82 -7.35 -8.91
N ASP A 99 2.08 -8.54 -8.36
CA ASP A 99 1.95 -9.81 -9.06
C ASP A 99 0.52 -10.02 -9.59
N TRP A 100 -0.50 -9.68 -8.79
CA TRP A 100 -1.90 -9.78 -9.19
C TRP A 100 -2.27 -8.77 -10.29
N LEU A 101 -1.76 -7.54 -10.22
CA LEU A 101 -1.98 -6.51 -11.24
C LEU A 101 -1.33 -6.89 -12.57
N ASP A 102 -0.09 -7.40 -12.53
CA ASP A 102 0.64 -7.89 -13.70
C ASP A 102 -0.09 -9.06 -14.36
N TRP A 103 -0.57 -10.02 -13.56
CA TRP A 103 -1.36 -11.14 -14.06
C TRP A 103 -2.69 -10.70 -14.69
N SER A 104 -3.26 -9.60 -14.19
CA SER A 104 -4.51 -9.01 -14.66
C SER A 104 -4.30 -8.00 -15.80
N ALA A 105 -3.06 -7.77 -16.23
CA ALA A 105 -2.68 -6.76 -17.22
C ALA A 105 -3.14 -5.32 -16.88
N ILE A 106 -3.23 -4.99 -15.59
CA ILE A 106 -3.62 -3.66 -15.11
C ILE A 106 -2.36 -2.81 -14.93
N PRO A 107 -2.25 -1.64 -15.58
CA PRO A 107 -1.07 -0.80 -15.45
C PRO A 107 -1.02 -0.13 -14.07
N TYR A 108 0.19 -0.06 -13.51
CA TYR A 108 0.49 0.64 -12.26
C TYR A 108 1.89 1.26 -12.33
N GLU A 109 2.14 2.23 -11.45
CA GLU A 109 3.49 2.73 -11.18
C GLU A 109 3.94 2.18 -9.82
N ALA A 110 5.18 1.72 -9.74
CA ALA A 110 5.76 1.26 -8.47
C ALA A 110 7.08 1.96 -8.19
N VAL A 111 7.27 2.32 -6.92
CA VAL A 111 8.52 2.85 -6.39
C VAL A 111 8.83 2.10 -5.10
N SER A 112 10.06 1.61 -4.98
CA SER A 112 10.56 0.96 -3.77
C SER A 112 11.79 1.66 -3.23
N SER A 113 11.89 1.73 -1.90
CA SER A 113 13.03 2.27 -1.19
C SER A 113 13.47 1.30 -0.10
N VAL A 114 14.77 0.97 -0.11
CA VAL A 114 15.44 0.05 0.84
C VAL A 114 15.96 0.78 2.08
N ASP A 115 15.93 2.12 2.10
CA ASP A 115 16.44 2.96 3.20
C ASP A 115 15.33 3.77 3.91
N GLY A 116 14.06 3.53 3.57
CA GLY A 116 12.95 4.28 4.15
C GLY A 116 12.71 5.70 3.61
N PHE A 117 13.37 6.09 2.51
CA PHE A 117 13.24 7.41 1.90
C PHE A 117 13.00 7.33 0.40
N PHE A 118 11.93 7.96 -0.09
CA PHE A 118 11.81 8.28 -1.50
C PHE A 118 12.66 9.51 -1.79
N LEU A 119 13.64 9.38 -2.70
CA LEU A 119 14.44 10.50 -3.23
C LEU A 119 13.62 11.36 -4.18
#